data_AF-A0A7X3R9N2-F1
#
_entry.id   AF-A0A7X3R9N2-F1
#
_cell.length_a   1.000
_cell.length_b   1.000
_cell.length_c   1.000
_cell.angle_alpha   90.00
_cell.angle_beta   90.00
_cell.angle_gamma   90.00
#
_symmetry.space_group_name_H-M   'P 1'
#
loop_
_entity.id
_entity.type
_entity.pdbx_description
1 polymer ?
#
loop_
_entity_poly.entity_id
_entity_poly.type
_entity_poly.pdbx_seq_one_letter_code
_entity_poly.pdbx_strand_id
1 'polypeptide(L)' 'DLLLGYGAGVRVNSPIGLIRGDVGFHNQSKIDPPNSRKYDRTFFYFGLGQAF' A
#
# COMPACT_ATOMS: atom_id res chain seq x y z
N ASP A 1 -6.68 17.80 -8.33
CA ASP A 1 -5.58 16.88 -8.63
C ASP A 1 -5.96 15.44 -8.35
N LEU A 2 -5.87 14.59 -9.36
CA LEU A 2 -6.13 13.15 -9.24
C LEU A 2 -4.79 12.44 -8.98
N LEU A 3 -4.70 11.68 -7.89
CA LEU A 3 -3.57 10.83 -7.55
C LEU A 3 -3.95 9.37 -7.79
N LEU A 4 -3.18 8.65 -8.59
CA LEU A 4 -3.40 7.25 -8.90
C LEU A 4 -2.26 6.42 -8.31
N GLY A 5 -2.61 5.35 -7.60
CA GLY A 5 -1.67 4.38 -7.05
C GLY A 5 -2.04 2.97 -7.48
N TYR A 6 -1.05 2.08 -7.47
CA TYR A 6 -1.23 0.64 -7.66
C TYR A 6 -0.54 -0.10 -6.53
N GLY A 7 -1.06 -1.27 -6.16
CA GLY A 7 -0.51 -2.05 -5.06
C GLY A 7 -0.87 -3.51 -5.18
N ALA A 8 -0.16 -4.34 -4.44
CA ALA A 8 -0.40 -5.76 -4.32
C ALA A 8 -0.39 -6.13 -2.83
N GLY A 9 -1.21 -7.08 -2.43
CA GLY A 9 -1.30 -7.49 -1.04
C GLY A 9 -1.69 -8.96 -0.90
N VAL A 10 -1.35 -9.52 0.25
CA VAL A 10 -1.69 -10.86 0.67
C VAL A 10 -2.61 -10.77 1.88
N ARG A 11 -3.64 -11.62 1.86
CA ARG A 11 -4.58 -11.77 2.97
C ARG A 11 -4.62 -13.23 3.37
N VAL A 12 -4.52 -13.49 4.67
CA VAL A 12 -4.56 -14.83 5.23
C VAL A 12 -5.63 -14.87 6.30
N ASN A 13 -6.58 -15.78 6.15
CA ASN A 13 -7.53 -16.11 7.22
C ASN A 13 -6.82 -17.03 8.20
N SER A 14 -6.62 -16.55 9.42
CA SER A 14 -6.01 -17.32 10.50
C SER A 14 -7.02 -17.55 11.64
N PRO A 15 -6.79 -18.53 12.52
CA PRO A 15 -7.65 -18.76 13.69
C PRO A 15 -7.78 -17.54 14.62
N ILE A 16 -6.82 -16.60 14.56
CA ILE A 16 -6.81 -15.36 15.36
C ILE A 16 -7.41 -14.16 14.61
N GLY A 17 -7.99 -14.38 13.43
CA GLY A 17 -8.59 -13.35 12.59
C GLY A 17 -7.90 -13.19 11.23
N LEU A 18 -8.31 -12.16 10.50
CA LEU A 18 -7.76 -11.82 9.19
C LEU A 18 -6.41 -11.11 9.36
N ILE A 19 -5.36 -11.69 8.80
CA ILE A 19 -4.05 -11.04 8.69
C ILE A 19 -3.94 -10.47 7.28
N ARG A 20 -3.57 -9.19 7.18
CA ARG A 20 -3.40 -8.50 5.91
C ARG A 20 -2.04 -7.83 5.84
N GLY A 21 -1.36 -8.00 4.71
CA GLY A 21 -0.17 -7.25 4.33
C GLY A 21 -0.33 -6.70 2.92
N ASP A 22 -0.18 -5.40 2.72
CA ASP A 22 -0.22 -4.76 1.40
C ASP A 22 1.04 -3.93 1.15
N VAL A 23 1.48 -3.91 -0.10
CA VAL A 23 2.49 -2.98 -0.61
C VAL A 23 1.84 -2.06 -1.64
N GLY A 24 2.00 -0.76 -1.47
CA GLY A 24 1.43 0.27 -2.34
C GLY A 24 2.51 1.13 -3.01
N PHE A 25 2.28 1.48 -4.26
CA PHE A 25 3.09 2.41 -5.05
C PHE A 25 2.23 3.56 -5.54
N HIS A 26 2.62 4.79 -5.22
CA HIS A 26 1.94 5.97 -5.74
C HIS A 26 2.59 6.41 -7.06
N ASN A 27 1.78 6.60 -8.10
CA ASN A 27 2.22 7.19 -9.35
C ASN A 27 2.06 8.72 -9.24
N GLN A 28 3.12 9.47 -9.48
CA GLN A 28 3.11 10.92 -9.30
C GLN A 28 2.02 11.56 -10.17
N SER A 29 1.29 12.51 -9.58
CA SER A 29 0.62 13.57 -10.34
C SER A 29 1.69 14.38 -11.08
N LYS A 30 1.38 14.88 -12.27
CA LYS A 30 2.29 15.53 -13.24
C LYS A 30 3.04 16.79 -12.74
N ILE A 31 2.99 17.12 -11.45
CA ILE A 31 3.28 18.46 -10.93
C ILE A 31 4.62 18.56 -10.16
N ASP A 32 5.31 17.48 -9.79
CA ASP A 32 6.54 17.59 -8.98
C ASP A 32 7.82 16.99 -9.61
N PRO A 33 9.02 17.56 -9.31
CA PRO A 33 10.22 17.54 -10.15
C PRO A 33 10.93 16.18 -10.23
N PRO A 34 11.93 16.00 -11.12
CA PRO A 34 12.49 14.70 -11.53
C PRO A 34 13.34 13.97 -10.46
N ASN A 35 13.31 14.39 -9.20
CA ASN A 35 14.19 13.89 -8.14
C ASN A 35 13.45 13.16 -6.99
N SER A 36 12.24 12.64 -7.22
CA SER A 36 11.56 11.79 -6.24
C SER A 36 12.15 10.38 -6.28
N ARG A 37 12.99 10.04 -5.30
CA ARG A 37 13.63 8.72 -5.17
C ARG A 37 12.58 7.61 -5.25
N LYS A 38 12.84 6.56 -6.03
CA LYS A 38 11.95 5.39 -6.17
C LYS A 38 11.58 4.74 -4.82
N TYR A 39 12.41 4.95 -3.79
CA TYR A 39 12.23 4.41 -2.44
C TYR A 39 11.21 5.17 -1.58
N ASP A 40 10.97 6.47 -1.79
CA ASP A 40 9.93 7.25 -1.05
C ASP A 40 8.49 6.89 -1.46
N ARG A 41 8.35 6.00 -2.43
CA ARG A 41 7.08 5.69 -3.09
C ARG A 41 6.55 4.29 -2.78
N THR A 42 7.22 3.54 -1.90
CA THR A 42 6.79 2.20 -1.49
C THR A 42 6.24 2.26 -0.07
N PHE A 43 4.97 1.91 0.10
CA PHE A 43 4.29 1.91 1.39
C PHE A 43 3.96 0.48 1.79
N PHE A 44 4.24 0.14 3.05
CA PHE A 44 3.90 -1.16 3.62
C PHE A 44 2.77 -0.98 4.62
N TYR A 45 1.68 -1.72 4.43
CA TYR A 45 0.53 -1.74 5.32
C TYR A 45 0.41 -3.14 5.91
N PHE A 46 0.23 -3.22 7.22
CA PHE A 46 -0.13 -4.47 7.91
C PHE A 46 -1.34 -4.23 8.80
N GLY A 47 -2.24 -5.20 8.85
CA GLY A 47 -3.48 -5.09 9.62
C GLY A 47 -3.93 -6.42 10.18
N LEU A 48 -4.49 -6.37 11.38
CA LEU A 48 -5.18 -7.47 12.04
C LEU A 48 -6.68 -7.13 12.06
N GLY A 49 -7.47 -7.83 11.25
CA GLY A 49 -8.92 -7.75 11.26
C GLY A 49 -9.48 -8.82 12.20
N GLN A 50 -9.97 -8.41 13.37
CA GLN A 50 -10.73 -9.31 14.22
C GLN A 50 -12.13 -9.48 13.61
N ALA A 51 -12.44 -10.70 13.14
CA ALA A 51 -13.78 -11.04 12.70
C ALA A 51 -14.66 -11.18 13.94
N PHE A 52 -15.69 -10.33 14.06
CA PHE A 52 -16.79 -10.50 15.00
C PHE A 52 -18.07 -10.76 14.21
#